data_AF-A0A1H1YP66-F1
#
_entry.id   AF-A0A1H1YP66-F1
#
_cell.length_a   1.000
_cell.length_b   1.000
_cell.length_c   1.000
_cell.angle_alpha   90.00
_cell.angle_beta   90.00
_cell.angle_gamma   90.00
#
_symmetry.space_group_name_H-M   'P 1'
#
loop_
_entity.id
_entity.type
_entity.pdbx_description
1 polymer ?
#
loop_
_entity_poly.entity_id
_entity_poly.type
_entity_poly.pdbx_seq_one_letter_code
_entity_poly.pdbx_strand_id
1 'polypeptide(L)'
;MKNNKTLIFICFVWLFGEVAKWALGQWLTVNVTDGEITRIKVVLNVVLSYVAGSFGLGVIAGAVLISIMNWSVLPNVMKKIKSIFVTSNDSEARSTESLGETTIYNLGGVGATGSGGGGGGGGAIGENSVGGSAGDGGDQYITVIPAELMSALHSGDLKMDVEVGEGGRPGKFPGEHGRDGGPSGIRFTSADGATSKFFGAAGGSGGKAGFIRPPGAIDLSEDDIDSGFRSTTFMLADALHIKNGLMYVMGGSINSYTVPSLPFDISAFMINVFSAGQLPDSSPRLLFYAIDDPSGVEVSFGSIVIPASESRGALSLCDWRNIEFIASVPGVWIIRVLSGSYELSRLPIEIKCEGYAA
;
A
#
# COMPACT_ATOMS: atom_id res chain seq x y z
N MET A 1 38.24 45.71 -16.14
CA MET A 1 37.70 45.90 -14.77
C MET A 1 36.20 46.24 -14.78
N LYS A 2 35.32 45.41 -15.37
CA LYS A 2 33.88 45.75 -15.52
C LYS A 2 32.87 44.88 -14.73
N ASN A 3 33.31 43.94 -13.89
CA ASN A 3 32.39 43.00 -13.22
C ASN A 3 32.37 43.03 -11.67
N ASN A 4 32.98 44.02 -11.03
CA ASN A 4 32.97 44.05 -9.55
C ASN A 4 31.59 44.42 -8.96
N LYS A 5 30.75 45.17 -9.69
CA LYS A 5 29.42 45.57 -9.18
C LYS A 5 28.44 44.40 -9.07
N THR A 6 28.46 43.48 -10.03
CA THR A 6 27.59 42.29 -10.03
C THR A 6 27.97 41.32 -8.90
N LEU A 7 29.28 41.13 -8.68
CA LEU A 7 29.76 40.27 -7.59
C LEU A 7 29.37 40.84 -6.22
N ILE A 8 29.54 42.16 -6.01
CA ILE A 8 29.14 42.84 -4.78
C ILE A 8 27.63 42.69 -4.54
N PHE A 9 26.81 42.86 -5.58
CA PHE A 9 25.35 42.70 -5.46
C PHE A 9 24.96 41.26 -5.08
N ILE A 10 25.57 40.25 -5.70
CA ILE A 10 25.32 38.84 -5.36
C ILE A 10 25.72 38.56 -3.90
N CYS A 11 26.87 39.06 -3.45
CA CYS A 11 27.29 38.93 -2.05
C CYS A 11 26.32 39.59 -1.07
N PHE A 12 25.77 40.77 -1.41
CA PHE A 12 24.77 41.44 -0.57
C PHE A 12 23.45 40.68 -0.50
N VAL A 13 22.96 40.15 -1.61
CA VAL A 13 21.73 39.34 -1.64
C VAL A 13 21.91 38.05 -0.83
N TRP A 14 23.06 37.39 -0.97
CA TRP A 14 23.40 36.20 -0.19
C TRP A 14 23.47 36.51 1.31
N LEU A 15 24.16 37.58 1.69
CA LEU A 15 24.28 38.01 3.09
C LEU A 15 22.91 38.34 3.71
N PHE A 16 22.03 39.01 2.96
CA PHE A 16 20.69 39.35 3.44
C PHE A 16 19.83 38.10 3.69
N GLY A 17 19.96 37.09 2.82
CA GLY A 17 19.29 35.79 2.99
C GLY A 17 19.75 35.07 4.27
N GLU A 18 21.05 35.05 4.55
CA GLU A 18 21.60 34.40 5.75
C GLU A 18 21.22 35.14 7.04
N VAL A 19 21.23 36.49 7.03
CA VAL A 19 20.81 37.28 8.20
C VAL A 19 19.31 37.08 8.49
N ALA A 20 18.46 37.05 7.46
CA ALA A 20 17.02 36.80 7.63
C ALA A 20 16.76 35.38 8.17
N LYS A 21 17.47 34.37 7.65
CA LYS A 21 17.39 32.99 8.13
C LYS A 21 17.81 32.86 9.59
N TRP A 22 18.90 33.52 9.98
CA TRP A 22 19.36 33.54 11.36
C TRP A 22 18.36 34.23 12.30
N ALA A 23 17.87 35.42 11.92
CA ALA A 23 16.91 36.18 12.73
C ALA A 23 15.59 35.43 12.93
N LEU A 24 15.09 34.76 11.88
CA LEU A 24 13.90 33.92 11.98
C LEU A 24 14.13 32.72 12.91
N GLY A 25 15.31 32.09 12.83
CA GLY A 25 15.69 31.01 13.73
C GLY A 25 15.65 31.44 15.20
N GLN A 26 16.23 32.60 15.51
CA GLN A 26 16.21 33.17 16.87
C GLN A 26 14.80 33.52 17.34
N TRP A 27 13.98 34.10 16.46
CA TRP A 27 12.60 34.43 16.79
C TRP A 27 11.77 33.17 17.11
N LEU A 28 11.93 32.11 16.31
CA LEU A 28 11.22 30.84 16.51
C LEU A 28 11.62 30.17 17.82
N THR A 29 12.90 30.17 18.19
CA THR A 29 13.35 29.59 19.47
C THR A 29 12.82 30.30 20.71
N VAL A 30 12.44 31.58 20.59
CA VAL A 30 11.92 32.37 21.72
C VAL A 30 10.39 32.28 21.82
N ASN A 31 9.69 32.13 20.71
CA ASN A 31 8.24 32.32 20.64
C ASN A 31 7.43 31.05 20.35
N VAL A 32 8.10 29.91 20.12
CA VAL A 32 7.43 28.68 19.69
C VAL A 32 7.90 27.51 20.54
N THR A 33 6.99 26.60 20.90
CA THR A 33 7.32 25.40 21.68
C THR A 33 8.07 24.36 20.84
N ASP A 34 8.89 23.51 21.46
CA ASP A 34 9.78 22.56 20.74
C ASP A 34 9.03 21.62 19.77
N GLY A 35 7.79 21.25 20.09
CA GLY A 35 6.94 20.43 19.22
C GLY A 35 6.49 21.14 17.94
N GLU A 36 6.25 22.46 18.01
CA GLU A 36 5.80 23.28 16.89
C GLU A 36 6.98 23.72 16.01
N ILE A 37 8.17 23.91 16.59
CA ILE A 37 9.40 24.25 15.87
C ILE A 37 9.73 23.21 14.80
N THR A 38 9.55 21.93 15.08
CA THR A 38 9.86 20.85 14.13
C THR A 38 8.93 20.89 12.91
N ARG A 39 7.63 21.11 13.12
CA ARG A 39 6.65 21.25 12.03
C ARG A 39 6.92 22.50 11.19
N ILE A 40 7.22 23.63 11.84
CA ILE A 40 7.56 24.87 11.16
C ILE A 40 8.85 24.74 10.35
N LYS A 41 9.88 24.05 10.86
CA LYS A 41 11.14 23.82 10.13
C LYS A 41 10.94 23.01 8.85
N VAL A 42 10.06 22.00 8.87
CA VAL A 42 9.73 21.20 7.68
C VAL A 42 9.04 22.07 6.63
N VAL A 43 8.01 22.83 7.01
CA VAL A 43 7.29 23.73 6.10
C VAL A 43 8.23 24.83 5.57
N LEU A 44 9.08 25.40 6.42
CA LEU A 44 10.03 26.44 6.04
C LEU A 44 11.09 25.93 5.06
N ASN A 45 11.59 24.71 5.24
CA ASN A 45 12.55 24.10 4.30
C ASN A 45 11.90 23.81 2.95
N VAL A 46 10.64 23.36 2.92
CA VAL A 46 9.87 23.18 1.68
C VAL A 46 9.69 24.53 0.99
N VAL A 47 9.25 25.57 1.70
CA VAL A 47 9.07 26.92 1.14
C VAL A 47 10.40 27.51 0.66
N LEU A 48 11.49 27.40 1.42
CA LEU A 48 12.81 27.88 1.02
C LEU A 48 13.36 27.14 -0.20
N SER A 49 13.11 25.83 -0.32
CA SER A 49 13.49 25.06 -1.51
C SER A 49 12.70 25.49 -2.75
N TYR A 50 11.41 25.82 -2.60
CA TYR A 50 10.58 26.39 -3.65
C TYR A 50 11.02 27.80 -4.05
N VAL A 51 11.43 28.61 -3.07
CA VAL A 51 11.93 29.98 -3.25
C VAL A 51 13.34 30.01 -3.89
N ALA A 52 14.16 28.99 -3.63
CA ALA A 52 15.47 28.82 -4.25
C ALA A 52 15.41 28.24 -5.68
N GLY A 53 14.27 27.68 -6.10
CA GLY A 53 14.03 27.20 -7.46
C GLY A 53 13.79 28.35 -8.46
N SER A 54 13.79 28.02 -9.77
CA SER A 54 13.52 28.96 -10.87
C SER A 54 12.16 29.66 -10.76
N PHE A 55 11.18 29.01 -10.13
CA PHE A 55 9.87 29.59 -9.82
C PHE A 55 9.94 30.61 -8.66
N GLY A 56 10.82 30.37 -7.69
CA GLY A 56 11.02 31.21 -6.51
C GLY A 56 11.67 32.56 -6.80
N LEU A 57 12.56 32.63 -7.80
CA LEU A 57 13.06 33.90 -8.33
C LEU A 57 11.94 34.77 -8.93
N GLY A 58 10.94 34.14 -9.56
CA GLY A 58 9.74 34.82 -10.06
C GLY A 58 8.85 35.37 -8.94
N VAL A 59 8.71 34.61 -7.84
CA VAL A 59 7.96 35.05 -6.65
C VAL A 59 8.69 36.16 -5.89
N ILE A 60 10.01 36.09 -5.76
CA ILE A 60 10.82 37.18 -5.16
C ILE A 60 10.75 38.43 -6.04
N ALA A 61 10.87 38.31 -7.37
CA ALA A 61 10.71 39.44 -8.27
C ALA A 61 9.29 40.04 -8.21
N GLY A 62 8.26 39.20 -8.10
CA GLY A 62 6.87 39.60 -7.89
C GLY A 62 6.64 40.27 -6.54
N ALA A 63 7.22 39.74 -5.46
CA ALA A 63 7.16 40.32 -4.12
C ALA A 63 7.88 41.66 -4.05
N VAL A 64 9.03 41.82 -4.72
CA VAL A 64 9.74 43.10 -4.84
C VAL A 64 8.92 44.10 -5.66
N LEU A 65 8.27 43.68 -6.74
CA LEU A 65 7.33 44.53 -7.51
C LEU A 65 6.10 44.94 -6.67
N ILE A 66 5.57 44.03 -5.84
CA ILE A 66 4.46 44.30 -4.92
C ILE A 66 4.91 45.20 -3.75
N SER A 67 6.14 45.04 -3.25
CA SER A 67 6.71 45.93 -2.24
C SER A 67 7.03 47.33 -2.78
N ILE A 68 7.34 47.45 -4.07
CA ILE A 68 7.41 48.75 -4.78
C ILE A 68 5.99 49.33 -4.97
N MET A 69 4.98 48.47 -5.14
CA MET A 69 3.57 48.85 -5.19
C MET A 69 2.93 48.90 -3.80
N ASN A 70 3.37 49.88 -3.00
CA ASN A 70 2.68 50.49 -1.86
C ASN A 70 2.07 49.54 -0.79
N TRP A 71 2.68 49.56 0.40
CA TRP A 71 2.37 48.77 1.60
C TRP A 71 0.93 48.92 2.17
N SER A 72 0.10 49.77 1.58
CA SER A 72 -1.26 50.09 2.04
C SER A 72 -2.31 49.00 1.77
N VAL A 73 -2.01 48.00 0.94
CA VAL A 73 -2.97 46.95 0.54
C VAL A 73 -2.92 45.70 1.43
N LEU A 74 -1.78 45.49 2.11
CA LEU A 74 -1.53 44.30 2.94
C LEU A 74 -2.56 44.08 4.09
N PRO A 75 -3.06 45.12 4.79
CA PRO A 75 -4.05 44.95 5.85
C PRO A 75 -5.39 44.38 5.36
N ASN A 76 -5.78 44.69 4.11
CA ASN A 76 -7.05 44.26 3.53
C ASN A 76 -7.01 42.79 3.06
N VAL A 77 -5.85 42.33 2.58
CA VAL A 77 -5.65 40.91 2.21
C VAL A 77 -5.62 40.02 3.45
N MET A 78 -4.96 40.46 4.52
CA MET A 78 -4.91 39.74 5.80
C MET A 78 -6.30 39.59 6.44
N LYS A 79 -7.16 40.61 6.35
CA LYS A 79 -8.57 40.52 6.81
C LYS A 79 -9.37 39.47 6.03
N LYS A 80 -9.12 39.33 4.72
CA LYS A 80 -9.84 38.40 3.84
C LYS A 80 -9.40 36.94 4.03
N ILE A 81 -8.14 36.71 4.36
CA ILE A 81 -7.64 35.36 4.71
C ILE A 81 -8.17 34.92 6.07
N LYS A 82 -8.26 35.85 7.04
CA LYS A 82 -8.79 35.54 8.38
C LYS A 82 -10.29 35.18 8.36
N SER A 83 -11.08 35.72 7.43
CA SER A 83 -12.49 35.33 7.27
C SER A 83 -12.70 33.97 6.61
N ILE A 84 -11.70 33.42 5.92
CA ILE A 84 -11.78 32.10 5.27
C ILE A 84 -11.46 30.97 6.28
N PHE A 85 -10.62 31.24 7.27
CA PHE A 85 -10.20 30.26 8.28
C PHE A 85 -11.10 30.17 9.52
N VAL A 86 -12.01 31.13 9.73
CA VAL A 86 -12.89 31.15 10.91
C VAL A 86 -14.18 30.34 10.70
N THR A 87 -14.43 29.80 9.50
CA THR A 87 -15.65 29.03 9.18
C THR A 87 -15.56 27.51 9.36
N SER A 88 -14.50 26.94 9.94
CA SER A 88 -14.36 25.47 10.04
C SER A 88 -14.31 24.85 11.44
N ASN A 89 -14.43 25.62 12.53
CA ASN A 89 -14.20 25.08 13.89
C ASN A 89 -15.37 25.29 14.86
N ASP A 90 -16.59 24.92 14.47
CA ASP A 90 -17.72 24.81 15.42
C ASP A 90 -18.48 23.49 15.22
N SER A 91 -17.95 22.39 15.74
CA SER A 91 -18.75 21.26 16.24
C SER A 91 -17.90 20.30 17.08
N GLU A 92 -17.58 20.68 18.32
CA GLU A 92 -17.27 19.71 19.37
C GLU A 92 -18.14 19.98 20.59
N ALA A 93 -19.07 19.06 20.86
CA ALA A 93 -19.62 18.88 22.19
C ALA A 93 -20.03 17.42 22.42
N ARG A 94 -19.32 16.80 23.37
CA ARG A 94 -19.74 15.72 24.29
C ARG A 94 -20.17 14.37 23.70
N SER A 95 -19.35 13.36 23.98
CA SER A 95 -19.83 12.11 24.57
C SER A 95 -18.81 11.57 25.58
N THR A 96 -19.33 11.37 26.79
CA THR A 96 -18.72 10.82 27.99
C THR A 96 -18.22 9.38 27.83
N GLU A 97 -17.14 9.09 28.55
CA GLU A 97 -16.50 7.79 28.73
C GLU A 97 -17.49 6.67 29.09
N SER A 98 -17.55 5.67 28.22
CA SER A 98 -18.00 4.32 28.52
C SER A 98 -16.81 3.41 28.24
N LEU A 99 -16.36 2.67 29.26
CA LEU A 99 -15.34 1.62 29.14
C LEU A 99 -15.77 0.67 28.01
N GLY A 100 -15.05 0.77 26.88
CA GLY A 100 -15.48 0.23 25.60
C GLY A 100 -15.53 -1.29 25.61
N GLU A 101 -16.69 -1.84 25.28
CA GLU A 101 -16.76 -3.15 24.67
C GLU A 101 -15.87 -3.15 23.43
N THR A 102 -14.92 -4.09 23.37
CA THR A 102 -14.14 -4.39 22.17
C THR A 102 -15.12 -4.84 21.08
N THR A 103 -15.60 -3.89 20.29
CA THR A 103 -16.46 -4.19 19.14
C THR A 103 -15.57 -4.71 18.02
N ILE A 104 -15.59 -6.02 17.82
CA ILE A 104 -14.94 -6.65 16.67
C ILE A 104 -15.78 -6.31 15.43
N TYR A 105 -15.30 -5.38 14.62
CA TYR A 105 -15.90 -5.09 13.32
C TYR A 105 -15.49 -6.18 12.34
N ASN A 106 -16.40 -7.09 12.00
CA ASN A 106 -16.18 -8.01 10.89
C ASN A 106 -16.27 -7.23 9.58
N LEU A 107 -15.12 -7.01 8.94
CA LEU A 107 -15.01 -6.35 7.65
C LEU A 107 -15.01 -7.32 6.48
N GLY A 108 -15.08 -8.63 6.73
CA GLY A 108 -15.35 -9.58 5.66
C GLY A 108 -16.80 -9.45 5.20
N GLY A 109 -17.02 -9.24 3.91
CA GLY A 109 -18.35 -9.45 3.36
C GLY A 109 -18.76 -10.89 3.59
N VAL A 110 -19.89 -11.09 4.26
CA VAL A 110 -20.46 -12.42 4.41
C VAL A 110 -20.92 -12.88 3.03
N GLY A 111 -20.24 -13.88 2.46
CA GLY A 111 -20.67 -14.49 1.21
C GLY A 111 -22.00 -15.21 1.34
N ALA A 112 -22.66 -15.45 0.21
CA ALA A 112 -23.86 -16.27 0.19
C ALA A 112 -23.51 -17.70 0.63
N THR A 113 -24.31 -18.27 1.54
CA THR A 113 -24.09 -19.61 2.11
C THR A 113 -24.68 -20.74 1.28
N GLY A 114 -25.34 -20.42 0.16
CA GLY A 114 -25.93 -21.39 -0.76
C GLY A 114 -24.92 -21.96 -1.76
N SER A 115 -25.17 -23.17 -2.27
CA SER A 115 -24.41 -23.75 -3.39
C SER A 115 -24.47 -22.82 -4.61
N GLY A 116 -23.32 -22.44 -5.16
CA GLY A 116 -23.23 -21.44 -6.24
C GLY A 116 -23.43 -20.00 -5.78
N GLY A 117 -23.46 -19.73 -4.47
CA GLY A 117 -23.51 -18.38 -3.92
C GLY A 117 -22.18 -17.63 -4.10
N GLY A 118 -22.24 -16.36 -4.49
CA GLY A 118 -21.05 -15.51 -4.62
C GLY A 118 -20.44 -15.13 -3.27
N GLY A 119 -19.12 -14.94 -3.27
CA GLY A 119 -18.37 -14.50 -2.08
C GLY A 119 -18.68 -13.05 -1.73
N GLY A 120 -18.73 -12.71 -0.44
CA GLY A 120 -18.97 -11.33 -0.01
C GLY A 120 -17.74 -10.46 -0.22
N GLY A 121 -17.92 -9.22 -0.67
CA GLY A 121 -16.83 -8.28 -0.87
C GLY A 121 -16.23 -7.79 0.45
N GLY A 122 -14.92 -7.59 0.51
CA GLY A 122 -14.28 -7.05 1.71
C GLY A 122 -14.70 -5.60 1.95
N GLY A 123 -15.13 -5.28 3.17
CA GLY A 123 -15.27 -3.91 3.65
C GLY A 123 -13.92 -3.20 3.72
N ALA A 124 -13.97 -1.88 3.82
CA ALA A 124 -12.80 -1.03 3.92
C ALA A 124 -12.98 -0.09 5.11
N ILE A 125 -11.99 -0.03 6.03
CA ILE A 125 -11.93 0.99 7.07
C ILE A 125 -10.71 1.87 6.80
N GLY A 126 -10.91 3.19 6.84
CA GLY A 126 -9.84 4.19 6.75
C GLY A 126 -9.95 5.08 5.52
N GLU A 127 -9.34 6.26 5.61
CA GLU A 127 -9.26 7.21 4.50
C GLU A 127 -8.45 6.60 3.35
N ASN A 128 -9.04 6.58 2.15
CA ASN A 128 -8.49 5.92 0.94
C ASN A 128 -8.47 4.39 0.93
N SER A 129 -9.09 3.72 1.92
CA SER A 129 -9.30 2.28 1.85
C SER A 129 -10.36 1.95 0.77
N VAL A 130 -10.12 0.94 -0.05
CA VAL A 130 -11.08 0.46 -1.05
C VAL A 130 -11.44 -0.99 -0.71
N GLY A 131 -12.75 -1.27 -0.70
CA GLY A 131 -13.26 -2.60 -0.37
C GLY A 131 -12.97 -3.58 -1.49
N GLY A 132 -12.76 -4.85 -1.13
CA GLY A 132 -12.71 -5.93 -2.11
C GLY A 132 -14.05 -6.10 -2.81
N SER A 133 -14.02 -6.40 -4.10
CA SER A 133 -15.25 -6.77 -4.84
C SER A 133 -15.80 -8.09 -4.29
N ALA A 134 -17.12 -8.22 -4.28
CA ALA A 134 -17.75 -9.52 -4.08
C ALA A 134 -17.33 -10.47 -5.21
N GLY A 135 -17.23 -11.76 -4.91
CA GLY A 135 -17.15 -12.78 -5.94
C GLY A 135 -18.53 -12.99 -6.57
N ASP A 136 -18.58 -13.27 -7.86
CA ASP A 136 -19.84 -13.55 -8.53
C ASP A 136 -20.45 -14.86 -8.01
N GLY A 137 -21.77 -15.00 -8.13
CA GLY A 137 -22.41 -16.31 -7.99
C GLY A 137 -22.02 -17.23 -9.15
N GLY A 138 -22.10 -18.54 -8.93
CA GLY A 138 -22.03 -19.52 -10.01
C GLY A 138 -23.27 -19.47 -10.88
N ASP A 139 -23.13 -19.91 -12.13
CA ASP A 139 -24.25 -20.00 -13.06
C ASP A 139 -25.25 -21.09 -12.63
N GLN A 140 -26.48 -20.99 -13.12
CA GLN A 140 -27.45 -22.08 -13.04
C GLN A 140 -27.61 -22.73 -14.41
N TYR A 141 -27.56 -24.06 -14.45
CA TYR A 141 -27.70 -24.82 -15.69
C TYR A 141 -28.91 -25.76 -15.60
N ILE A 142 -29.86 -25.55 -16.51
CA ILE A 142 -31.01 -26.45 -16.72
C ILE A 142 -30.87 -27.03 -18.11
N THR A 143 -30.80 -28.36 -18.22
CA THR A 143 -30.74 -29.05 -19.50
C THR A 143 -31.70 -30.22 -19.57
N VAL A 144 -32.08 -30.56 -20.80
CA VAL A 144 -32.74 -31.82 -21.11
C VAL A 144 -31.66 -32.82 -21.50
N ILE A 145 -31.64 -33.98 -20.84
CA ILE A 145 -30.72 -35.06 -21.18
C ILE A 145 -31.20 -35.69 -22.50
N PRO A 146 -30.37 -35.75 -23.55
CA PRO A 146 -30.72 -36.40 -24.81
C PRO A 146 -31.13 -37.87 -24.60
N ALA A 147 -32.10 -38.35 -25.38
CA ALA A 147 -32.63 -39.71 -25.27
C ALA A 147 -31.53 -40.78 -25.38
N GLU A 148 -30.51 -40.55 -26.22
CA GLU A 148 -29.35 -41.44 -26.40
C GLU A 148 -28.58 -41.67 -25.10
N LEU A 149 -28.32 -40.61 -24.31
CA LEU A 149 -27.64 -40.72 -23.02
C LEU A 149 -28.51 -41.41 -21.96
N MET A 150 -29.83 -41.21 -22.02
CA MET A 150 -30.77 -41.91 -21.14
C MET A 150 -30.83 -43.40 -21.44
N SER A 151 -30.84 -43.78 -22.72
CA SER A 151 -30.76 -45.19 -23.11
C SER A 151 -29.47 -45.84 -22.63
N ALA A 152 -28.33 -45.16 -22.79
CA ALA A 152 -27.02 -45.65 -22.33
C ALA A 152 -26.89 -45.70 -20.80
N LEU A 153 -27.57 -44.81 -20.06
CA LEU A 153 -27.70 -44.90 -18.61
C LEU A 153 -28.53 -46.12 -18.18
N HIS A 154 -29.65 -46.39 -18.86
CA HIS A 154 -30.52 -47.52 -18.53
C HIS A 154 -29.89 -48.87 -18.87
N SER A 155 -29.03 -48.95 -19.89
CA SER A 155 -28.27 -50.16 -20.20
C SER A 155 -27.10 -50.39 -19.25
N GLY A 156 -26.68 -49.36 -18.50
CA GLY A 156 -25.51 -49.41 -17.60
C GLY A 156 -24.18 -49.12 -18.30
N ASP A 157 -24.21 -48.70 -19.57
CA ASP A 157 -23.00 -48.35 -20.34
C ASP A 157 -22.40 -46.99 -19.92
N LEU A 158 -23.24 -46.13 -19.32
CA LEU A 158 -22.85 -44.86 -18.73
C LEU A 158 -23.20 -44.80 -17.24
N LYS A 159 -22.34 -44.10 -16.51
CA LYS A 159 -22.56 -43.63 -15.15
C LYS A 159 -22.80 -42.12 -15.17
N MET A 160 -23.80 -41.68 -14.42
CA MET A 160 -24.06 -40.26 -14.21
C MET A 160 -23.57 -39.86 -12.83
N ASP A 161 -22.63 -38.92 -12.78
CA ASP A 161 -22.10 -38.33 -11.57
C ASP A 161 -22.52 -36.86 -11.49
N VAL A 162 -23.02 -36.46 -10.32
CA VAL A 162 -23.29 -35.04 -10.03
C VAL A 162 -22.04 -34.46 -9.38
N GLU A 163 -21.48 -33.45 -10.03
CA GLU A 163 -20.30 -32.72 -9.56
C GLU A 163 -20.76 -31.38 -9.01
N VAL A 164 -20.41 -31.11 -7.75
CA VAL A 164 -20.63 -29.81 -7.11
C VAL A 164 -19.26 -29.16 -6.98
N GLY A 165 -19.06 -28.09 -7.72
CA GLY A 165 -17.81 -27.32 -7.69
C GLY A 165 -17.59 -26.70 -6.33
N GLU A 166 -16.32 -26.56 -5.94
CA GLU A 166 -15.98 -25.83 -4.71
C GLU A 166 -16.38 -24.36 -4.83
N GLY A 167 -16.83 -23.76 -3.72
CA GLY A 167 -17.01 -22.31 -3.66
C GLY A 167 -15.69 -21.59 -3.92
N GLY A 168 -15.77 -20.43 -4.58
CA GLY A 168 -14.62 -19.55 -4.73
C GLY A 168 -14.03 -19.23 -3.36
N ARG A 169 -12.69 -19.16 -3.27
CA ARG A 169 -12.02 -18.84 -2.02
C ARG A 169 -11.71 -17.34 -2.01
N PRO A 170 -11.97 -16.61 -0.91
CA PRO A 170 -11.54 -15.23 -0.84
C PRO A 170 -10.02 -15.16 -0.97
N GLY A 171 -9.51 -14.05 -1.51
CA GLY A 171 -8.08 -13.75 -1.44
C GLY A 171 -7.67 -13.83 0.03
N LYS A 172 -6.67 -14.64 0.34
CA LYS A 172 -6.18 -14.80 1.70
C LYS A 172 -5.38 -13.57 2.10
N PHE A 173 -4.73 -12.94 1.12
CA PHE A 173 -3.89 -11.78 1.30
C PHE A 173 -4.41 -10.57 0.49
N PRO A 174 -4.24 -9.34 0.98
CA PRO A 174 -4.53 -8.13 0.21
C PRO A 174 -3.69 -8.02 -1.06
N GLY A 175 -4.37 -7.64 -2.14
CA GLY A 175 -3.84 -7.74 -3.51
C GLY A 175 -4.05 -9.12 -4.15
N GLU A 176 -4.26 -10.18 -3.36
CA GLU A 176 -4.67 -11.49 -3.86
C GLU A 176 -6.13 -11.41 -4.33
N HIS A 177 -6.35 -11.78 -5.59
CA HIS A 177 -7.72 -12.01 -6.05
C HIS A 177 -8.25 -13.27 -5.39
N GLY A 178 -9.54 -13.27 -5.05
CA GLY A 178 -10.23 -14.51 -4.73
C GLY A 178 -10.05 -15.51 -5.86
N ARG A 179 -10.00 -16.79 -5.52
CA ARG A 179 -10.07 -17.86 -6.52
C ARG A 179 -11.50 -18.01 -6.99
N ASP A 180 -11.65 -18.24 -8.28
CA ASP A 180 -12.92 -18.61 -8.89
C ASP A 180 -13.47 -19.90 -8.26
N GLY A 181 -14.79 -20.02 -8.26
CA GLY A 181 -15.47 -21.27 -7.90
C GLY A 181 -15.22 -22.36 -8.95
N GLY A 182 -15.29 -23.61 -8.52
CA GLY A 182 -15.31 -24.75 -9.43
C GLY A 182 -16.64 -24.84 -10.20
N PRO A 183 -16.66 -25.46 -11.39
CA PRO A 183 -17.88 -25.71 -12.13
C PRO A 183 -18.77 -26.72 -11.40
N SER A 184 -20.08 -26.57 -11.52
CA SER A 184 -21.05 -27.54 -11.00
C SER A 184 -21.87 -28.11 -12.16
N GLY A 185 -22.11 -29.41 -12.19
CA GLY A 185 -22.80 -30.02 -13.32
C GLY A 185 -23.00 -31.53 -13.22
N ILE A 186 -23.49 -32.10 -14.30
CA ILE A 186 -23.71 -33.53 -14.46
C ILE A 186 -22.64 -34.05 -15.43
N ARG A 187 -21.83 -34.99 -14.96
CA ARG A 187 -20.81 -35.68 -15.73
C ARG A 187 -21.29 -37.08 -16.10
N PHE A 188 -21.20 -37.41 -17.38
CA PHE A 188 -21.50 -38.73 -17.90
C PHE A 188 -20.18 -39.43 -18.21
N THR A 189 -19.95 -40.56 -17.54
CA THR A 189 -18.70 -41.33 -17.62
C THR A 189 -19.01 -42.71 -18.16
N SER A 190 -18.28 -43.19 -19.15
CA SER A 190 -18.42 -44.57 -19.65
C SER A 190 -17.84 -45.59 -18.68
N ALA A 191 -18.17 -46.86 -18.91
CA ALA A 191 -17.70 -47.98 -18.09
C ALA A 191 -16.16 -48.08 -17.98
N ASP A 192 -15.42 -47.54 -18.97
CA ASP A 192 -13.96 -47.45 -18.98
C ASP A 192 -13.40 -46.25 -18.19
N GLY A 193 -14.26 -45.40 -17.62
CA GLY A 193 -13.89 -44.20 -16.87
C GLY A 193 -13.70 -42.94 -17.73
N ALA A 194 -13.89 -43.00 -19.05
CA ALA A 194 -13.77 -41.81 -19.90
C ALA A 194 -14.99 -40.89 -19.74
N THR A 195 -14.76 -39.58 -19.68
CA THR A 195 -15.85 -38.59 -19.64
C THR A 195 -16.43 -38.44 -21.04
N SER A 196 -17.67 -38.91 -21.23
CA SER A 196 -18.41 -38.81 -22.48
C SER A 196 -18.98 -37.40 -22.69
N LYS A 197 -19.59 -36.83 -21.64
CA LYS A 197 -20.18 -35.49 -21.70
C LYS A 197 -20.26 -34.84 -20.32
N PHE A 198 -20.05 -33.53 -20.28
CA PHE A 198 -20.28 -32.72 -19.08
C PHE A 198 -21.28 -31.61 -19.40
N PHE A 199 -22.27 -31.48 -18.54
CA PHE A 199 -23.32 -30.47 -18.60
C PHE A 199 -23.28 -29.67 -17.31
N GLY A 200 -22.67 -28.49 -17.33
CA GLY A 200 -22.45 -27.73 -16.12
C GLY A 200 -22.48 -26.23 -16.30
N ALA A 201 -22.67 -25.57 -15.18
CA ALA A 201 -22.51 -24.15 -14.98
C ALA A 201 -21.07 -23.85 -14.57
N ALA A 202 -20.52 -22.73 -15.05
CA ALA A 202 -19.26 -22.21 -14.54
C ALA A 202 -19.41 -21.79 -13.08
N GLY A 203 -18.33 -21.92 -12.31
CA GLY A 203 -18.26 -21.32 -10.98
C GLY A 203 -18.19 -19.79 -11.10
N GLY A 204 -18.56 -19.11 -10.02
CA GLY A 204 -18.50 -17.65 -9.96
C GLY A 204 -17.06 -17.14 -9.90
N SER A 205 -16.84 -15.93 -10.39
CA SER A 205 -15.53 -15.28 -10.34
C SER A 205 -15.13 -14.93 -8.90
N GLY A 206 -13.83 -15.00 -8.60
CA GLY A 206 -13.31 -14.60 -7.31
C GLY A 206 -13.38 -13.08 -7.08
N GLY A 207 -13.67 -12.68 -5.85
CA GLY A 207 -13.70 -11.26 -5.47
C GLY A 207 -12.33 -10.60 -5.64
N LYS A 208 -12.26 -9.45 -6.32
CA LYS A 208 -11.01 -8.73 -6.56
C LYS A 208 -10.59 -7.90 -5.36
N ALA A 209 -9.31 -7.86 -5.04
CA ALA A 209 -8.80 -6.99 -3.98
C ALA A 209 -9.12 -5.51 -4.27
N GLY A 210 -9.48 -4.77 -3.22
CA GLY A 210 -9.79 -3.34 -3.30
C GLY A 210 -8.55 -2.47 -3.41
N PHE A 211 -7.73 -2.70 -4.43
CA PHE A 211 -6.57 -1.87 -4.72
C PHE A 211 -6.67 -1.31 -6.12
N ILE A 212 -6.52 0.01 -6.24
CA ILE A 212 -6.44 0.66 -7.56
C ILE A 212 -5.05 0.36 -8.12
N ARG A 213 -5.00 -0.68 -8.94
CA ARG A 213 -3.81 -1.06 -9.71
C ARG A 213 -3.35 0.12 -10.57
N PRO A 214 -2.08 0.55 -10.45
CA PRO A 214 -1.50 1.54 -11.36
C PRO A 214 -1.68 1.09 -12.83
N PRO A 215 -2.01 2.00 -13.75
CA PRO A 215 -2.24 1.64 -15.15
C PRO A 215 -1.06 0.87 -15.75
N GLY A 216 -1.34 -0.31 -16.34
CA GLY A 216 -0.34 -1.16 -16.98
C GLY A 216 0.53 -1.99 -16.04
N ALA A 217 0.44 -1.80 -14.72
CA ALA A 217 1.14 -2.67 -13.78
C ALA A 217 0.47 -4.06 -13.74
N ILE A 218 1.26 -5.12 -13.76
CA ILE A 218 0.78 -6.50 -13.69
C ILE A 218 1.39 -7.22 -12.49
N ASP A 219 0.71 -8.23 -11.95
CA ASP A 219 1.31 -9.11 -10.95
C ASP A 219 2.40 -9.95 -11.61
N LEU A 220 3.28 -10.54 -10.80
CA LEU A 220 4.26 -11.50 -11.29
C LEU A 220 3.56 -12.74 -11.85
N SER A 221 4.03 -13.18 -13.02
CA SER A 221 3.68 -14.47 -13.61
C SER A 221 4.70 -15.55 -13.25
N GLU A 222 4.37 -16.81 -13.58
CA GLU A 222 5.32 -17.92 -13.48
C GLU A 222 6.56 -17.68 -14.36
N ASP A 223 6.36 -17.18 -15.57
CA ASP A 223 7.44 -16.81 -16.50
C ASP A 223 8.41 -15.79 -15.88
N ASP A 224 7.93 -14.86 -15.07
CA ASP A 224 8.79 -13.88 -14.40
C ASP A 224 9.73 -14.55 -13.39
N ILE A 225 9.19 -15.47 -12.59
CA ILE A 225 9.94 -16.24 -11.59
C ILE A 225 10.98 -17.12 -12.27
N ASP A 226 10.57 -17.85 -13.31
CA ASP A 226 11.45 -18.71 -14.11
C ASP A 226 12.53 -17.93 -14.83
N SER A 227 12.22 -16.69 -15.23
CA SER A 227 13.18 -15.74 -15.80
C SER A 227 14.14 -15.15 -14.77
N GLY A 228 14.02 -15.51 -13.50
CA GLY A 228 14.93 -15.16 -12.43
C GLY A 228 14.50 -13.95 -11.60
N PHE A 229 13.23 -13.53 -11.68
CA PHE A 229 12.69 -12.53 -10.76
C PHE A 229 12.64 -13.10 -9.34
N ARG A 230 13.36 -12.47 -8.41
CA ARG A 230 13.36 -12.88 -7.00
C ARG A 230 13.80 -11.74 -6.08
N SER A 231 13.35 -11.77 -4.83
CA SER A 231 14.03 -10.99 -3.80
C SER A 231 15.35 -11.67 -3.43
N THR A 232 16.40 -10.86 -3.31
CA THR A 232 17.76 -11.28 -2.96
C THR A 232 18.17 -10.79 -1.58
N THR A 233 17.56 -9.73 -1.08
CA THR A 233 17.81 -9.20 0.25
C THR A 233 16.53 -8.56 0.77
N PHE A 234 16.15 -8.92 1.99
CA PHE A 234 15.00 -8.35 2.66
C PHE A 234 15.33 -8.12 4.13
N MET A 235 15.34 -6.85 4.55
CA MET A 235 15.72 -6.48 5.91
C MET A 235 15.03 -5.20 6.37
N LEU A 236 15.03 -4.99 7.68
CA LEU A 236 14.66 -3.72 8.30
C LEU A 236 15.90 -2.93 8.70
N ALA A 237 15.73 -1.61 8.82
CA ALA A 237 16.73 -0.69 9.32
C ALA A 237 16.10 0.45 10.12
N ASP A 238 16.83 0.97 11.10
CA ASP A 238 16.40 2.14 11.89
C ASP A 238 16.45 3.41 11.04
N ALA A 239 17.47 3.53 10.20
CA ALA A 239 17.68 4.71 9.38
C ALA A 239 18.40 4.41 8.06
N LEU A 240 18.03 5.20 7.06
CA LEU A 240 18.60 5.17 5.72
C LEU A 240 19.15 6.54 5.34
N HIS A 241 20.33 6.53 4.72
CA HIS A 241 20.91 7.72 4.06
C HIS A 241 21.31 7.32 2.65
N ILE A 242 20.75 7.99 1.64
CA ILE A 242 21.11 7.78 0.23
C ILE A 242 22.02 8.89 -0.24
N LYS A 243 23.22 8.54 -0.71
CA LYS A 243 24.19 9.52 -1.22
C LYS A 243 25.00 8.91 -2.35
N ASN A 244 25.05 9.62 -3.48
CA ASN A 244 25.80 9.23 -4.68
C ASN A 244 25.43 7.83 -5.21
N GLY A 245 24.13 7.47 -5.17
CA GLY A 245 23.66 6.15 -5.61
C GLY A 245 23.99 5.01 -4.65
N LEU A 246 24.59 5.28 -3.49
CA LEU A 246 24.83 4.32 -2.43
C LEU A 246 23.79 4.49 -1.32
N MET A 247 23.33 3.37 -0.78
CA MET A 247 22.45 3.30 0.38
C MET A 247 23.29 2.98 1.62
N TYR A 248 23.36 3.92 2.55
CA TYR A 248 23.98 3.75 3.86
C TYR A 248 22.89 3.35 4.85
N VAL A 249 23.07 2.19 5.47
CA VAL A 249 22.10 1.59 6.38
C VAL A 249 22.63 1.70 7.81
N MET A 250 21.81 2.23 8.72
CA MET A 250 22.10 2.30 10.15
C MET A 250 21.08 1.42 10.90
N GLY A 251 21.57 0.58 11.82
CA GLY A 251 20.72 -0.36 12.56
C GLY A 251 20.05 -1.40 11.65
N GLY A 252 20.78 -1.92 10.65
CA GLY A 252 20.23 -2.90 9.71
C GLY A 252 20.01 -4.29 10.33
N SER A 253 19.16 -5.08 9.68
CA SER A 253 18.81 -6.45 10.11
C SER A 253 18.11 -6.52 11.47
N ILE A 254 17.20 -5.58 11.73
CA ILE A 254 16.36 -5.60 12.93
C ILE A 254 15.49 -6.86 12.90
N ASN A 255 15.62 -7.68 13.94
CA ASN A 255 14.86 -8.91 14.12
C ASN A 255 14.01 -8.90 15.40
N SER A 256 14.14 -7.87 16.24
CA SER A 256 13.30 -7.69 17.42
C SER A 256 13.17 -6.23 17.84
N TYR A 257 12.01 -5.86 18.39
CA TYR A 257 11.78 -4.60 19.11
C TYR A 257 11.43 -4.91 20.56
N THR A 258 12.01 -4.15 21.49
CA THR A 258 11.54 -4.07 22.88
C THR A 258 10.84 -2.75 23.06
N VAL A 259 9.55 -2.78 23.39
CA VAL A 259 8.70 -1.60 23.56
C VAL A 259 8.28 -1.45 25.03
N PRO A 260 8.11 -0.21 25.53
CA PRO A 260 7.80 0.04 26.95
C PRO A 260 6.37 -0.39 27.35
N SER A 261 5.44 -0.36 26.42
CA SER A 261 4.04 -0.74 26.63
C SER A 261 3.39 -1.12 25.30
N LEU A 262 2.30 -1.87 25.34
CA LEU A 262 1.45 -2.15 24.19
C LEU A 262 0.07 -1.50 24.41
N PRO A 263 -0.58 -0.95 23.36
CA PRO A 263 -0.11 -0.86 21.98
C PRO A 263 1.07 0.12 21.81
N PHE A 264 1.89 -0.08 20.77
CA PHE A 264 3.03 0.78 20.43
C PHE A 264 3.16 1.01 18.93
N ASP A 265 3.40 2.26 18.52
CA ASP A 265 3.66 2.61 17.12
C ASP A 265 5.11 2.26 16.74
N ILE A 266 5.27 1.31 15.82
CA ILE A 266 6.59 0.94 15.28
C ILE A 266 6.76 1.63 13.94
N SER A 267 7.92 2.27 13.77
CA SER A 267 8.39 2.81 12.49
C SER A 267 9.77 2.23 12.18
N ALA A 268 9.92 1.72 10.96
CA ALA A 268 11.17 1.13 10.49
C ALA A 268 11.31 1.34 8.97
N PHE A 269 12.55 1.35 8.48
CA PHE A 269 12.78 1.28 7.04
C PHE A 269 12.86 -0.17 6.59
N MET A 270 11.88 -0.59 5.79
CA MET A 270 11.93 -1.83 5.03
C MET A 270 12.81 -1.63 3.79
N ILE A 271 13.75 -2.53 3.56
CA ILE A 271 14.65 -2.54 2.41
C ILE A 271 14.50 -3.87 1.69
N ASN A 272 14.16 -3.84 0.40
CA ASN A 272 14.10 -5.02 -0.43
C ASN A 272 14.95 -4.82 -1.70
N VAL A 273 15.83 -5.78 -1.96
CA VAL A 273 16.64 -5.81 -3.19
C VAL A 273 16.15 -6.97 -4.04
N PHE A 274 15.66 -6.66 -5.22
CA PHE A 274 15.18 -7.61 -6.21
C PHE A 274 16.23 -7.83 -7.29
N SER A 275 16.36 -9.07 -7.73
CA SER A 275 16.94 -9.41 -9.03
C SER A 275 15.79 -9.50 -10.00
N ALA A 276 15.75 -8.63 -11.01
CA ALA A 276 14.65 -8.63 -11.98
C ALA A 276 14.72 -9.80 -12.99
N GLY A 277 15.89 -10.45 -13.13
CA GLY A 277 16.06 -11.51 -14.13
C GLY A 277 15.92 -10.99 -15.57
N GLN A 278 15.45 -11.84 -16.48
CA GLN A 278 15.14 -11.50 -17.87
C GLN A 278 13.61 -11.43 -18.08
N LEU A 279 12.97 -10.37 -17.60
CA LEU A 279 11.52 -10.22 -17.72
C LEU A 279 11.06 -10.33 -19.19
N PRO A 280 9.96 -11.08 -19.46
CA PRO A 280 9.49 -11.38 -20.83
C PRO A 280 8.91 -10.16 -21.55
N ASP A 281 8.44 -9.15 -20.79
CA ASP A 281 7.84 -7.94 -21.33
C ASP A 281 8.31 -6.68 -20.58
N SER A 282 7.93 -5.52 -21.11
CA SER A 282 8.21 -4.21 -20.52
C SER A 282 7.07 -3.68 -19.66
N SER A 283 6.27 -4.56 -19.05
CA SER A 283 5.18 -4.13 -18.16
C SER A 283 5.74 -3.87 -16.75
N PRO A 284 5.32 -2.84 -16.01
CA PRO A 284 5.68 -2.68 -14.60
C PRO A 284 5.16 -3.87 -13.78
N ARG A 285 5.94 -4.34 -12.80
CA ARG A 285 5.51 -5.39 -11.87
C ARG A 285 4.97 -4.78 -10.58
N LEU A 286 3.79 -5.23 -10.17
CA LEU A 286 3.15 -4.82 -8.94
C LEU A 286 3.47 -5.83 -7.84
N LEU A 287 4.12 -5.37 -6.79
CA LEU A 287 4.33 -6.11 -5.56
C LEU A 287 3.55 -5.43 -4.43
N PHE A 288 3.38 -6.17 -3.35
CA PHE A 288 2.77 -5.71 -2.12
C PHE A 288 3.70 -6.02 -0.96
N TYR A 289 3.66 -5.20 0.08
CA TYR A 289 4.12 -5.61 1.40
C TYR A 289 2.93 -5.72 2.34
N ALA A 290 3.02 -6.68 3.25
CA ALA A 290 2.00 -6.97 4.25
C ALA A 290 2.68 -7.19 5.60
N ILE A 291 2.00 -6.80 6.67
CA ILE A 291 2.45 -7.01 8.06
C ILE A 291 1.37 -7.79 8.79
N ASP A 292 1.71 -9.01 9.20
CA ASP A 292 0.84 -9.87 9.99
C ASP A 292 1.20 -9.80 11.47
N ASP A 293 0.18 -9.81 12.31
CA ASP A 293 0.31 -10.01 13.74
C ASP A 293 0.63 -11.48 14.10
N PRO A 294 0.93 -11.77 15.37
CA PRO A 294 1.26 -13.13 15.81
C PRO A 294 0.11 -14.14 15.65
N SER A 295 -1.13 -13.69 15.47
CA SER A 295 -2.28 -14.55 15.17
C SER A 295 -2.42 -14.86 13.67
N GLY A 296 -1.60 -14.23 12.83
CA GLY A 296 -1.64 -14.33 11.38
C GLY A 296 -2.67 -13.41 10.73
N VAL A 297 -3.16 -12.40 11.46
CA VAL A 297 -4.06 -11.37 10.94
C VAL A 297 -3.23 -10.21 10.40
N GLU A 298 -3.51 -9.80 9.17
CA GLU A 298 -2.85 -8.65 8.57
C GLU A 298 -3.33 -7.34 9.21
N VAL A 299 -2.39 -6.46 9.57
CA VAL A 299 -2.67 -5.17 10.20
C VAL A 299 -2.27 -3.96 9.36
N SER A 300 -1.39 -4.15 8.37
CA SER A 300 -0.86 -3.06 7.56
C SER A 300 -0.40 -3.59 6.20
N PHE A 301 -0.61 -2.78 5.16
CA PHE A 301 -0.29 -3.15 3.79
C PHE A 301 0.16 -1.94 2.97
N GLY A 302 0.88 -2.21 1.89
CA GLY A 302 1.17 -1.20 0.87
C GLY A 302 1.63 -1.84 -0.44
N SER A 303 1.77 -1.00 -1.47
CA SER A 303 2.16 -1.45 -2.81
C SER A 303 3.54 -0.92 -3.21
N ILE A 304 4.22 -1.72 -4.02
CA ILE A 304 5.53 -1.42 -4.61
C ILE A 304 5.37 -1.64 -6.11
N VAL A 305 5.65 -0.61 -6.91
CA VAL A 305 5.68 -0.75 -8.36
C VAL A 305 7.13 -0.83 -8.80
N ILE A 306 7.50 -1.98 -9.32
CA ILE A 306 8.79 -2.19 -9.95
C ILE A 306 8.67 -1.72 -11.40
N PRO A 307 9.38 -0.63 -11.78
CA PRO A 307 9.28 -0.11 -13.13
C PRO A 307 9.80 -1.15 -14.13
N ALA A 308 9.20 -1.16 -15.32
CA ALA A 308 9.72 -1.92 -16.43
C ALA A 308 11.16 -1.49 -16.71
N SER A 309 12.08 -2.44 -16.75
CA SER A 309 13.42 -2.14 -17.20
C SER A 309 13.45 -2.07 -18.72
N GLU A 310 13.87 -0.94 -19.27
CA GLU A 310 14.24 -0.84 -20.69
C GLU A 310 15.58 -1.55 -21.00
N SER A 311 16.39 -1.83 -19.98
CA SER A 311 17.72 -2.41 -20.14
C SER A 311 17.71 -3.92 -19.94
N ARG A 312 18.08 -4.65 -21.00
CA ARG A 312 18.35 -6.09 -21.00
C ARG A 312 19.64 -6.37 -20.22
N GLY A 313 19.55 -6.46 -18.90
CA GLY A 313 20.66 -6.80 -18.01
C GLY A 313 20.15 -7.14 -16.62
N ALA A 314 20.93 -7.90 -15.84
CA ALA A 314 20.62 -8.24 -14.46
C ALA A 314 20.66 -6.96 -13.60
N LEU A 315 19.54 -6.24 -13.56
CA LEU A 315 19.36 -5.10 -12.68
C LEU A 315 19.02 -5.61 -11.29
N SER A 316 19.88 -5.28 -10.33
CA SER A 316 19.48 -5.24 -8.93
C SER A 316 18.64 -3.98 -8.72
N LEU A 317 17.37 -4.16 -8.42
CA LEU A 317 16.44 -3.09 -8.11
C LEU A 317 16.31 -3.01 -6.59
N CYS A 318 16.56 -1.84 -6.02
CA CYS A 318 16.43 -1.62 -4.59
C CYS A 318 15.20 -0.74 -4.35
N ASP A 319 14.23 -1.27 -3.60
CA ASP A 319 13.11 -0.52 -3.05
C ASP A 319 13.31 -0.37 -1.54
N TRP A 320 12.89 0.78 -1.02
CA TRP A 320 12.86 1.02 0.42
C TRP A 320 11.60 1.82 0.78
N ARG A 321 11.03 1.52 1.94
CA ARG A 321 9.82 2.17 2.45
C ARG A 321 9.95 2.38 3.94
N ASN A 322 9.46 3.52 4.43
CA ASN A 322 9.12 3.62 5.84
C ASN A 322 7.82 2.83 6.04
N ILE A 323 7.86 1.82 6.89
CA ILE A 323 6.69 1.06 7.31
C ILE A 323 6.30 1.52 8.70
N GLU A 324 5.01 1.72 8.90
CA GLU A 324 4.42 2.14 10.17
C GLU A 324 3.26 1.20 10.50
N PHE A 325 3.26 0.67 11.72
CA PHE A 325 2.19 -0.19 12.20
C PHE A 325 2.08 -0.15 13.73
N ILE A 326 0.90 -0.45 14.25
CA ILE A 326 0.63 -0.49 15.70
C ILE A 326 0.80 -1.92 16.18
N ALA A 327 1.85 -2.16 16.96
CA ALA A 327 2.03 -3.43 17.65
C ALA A 327 1.08 -3.49 18.85
N SER A 328 0.04 -4.32 18.75
CA SER A 328 -0.99 -4.46 19.80
C SER A 328 -0.74 -5.62 20.76
N VAL A 329 0.04 -6.62 20.34
CA VAL A 329 0.32 -7.85 21.08
C VAL A 329 1.81 -8.22 20.99
N PRO A 330 2.39 -8.80 22.05
CA PRO A 330 3.75 -9.32 21.99
C PRO A 330 3.78 -10.60 21.16
N GLY A 331 4.94 -10.92 20.56
CA GLY A 331 5.13 -12.14 19.79
C GLY A 331 5.87 -11.91 18.47
N VAL A 332 5.83 -12.92 17.59
CA VAL A 332 6.48 -12.85 16.28
C VAL A 332 5.50 -12.33 15.25
N TRP A 333 5.77 -11.12 14.78
CA TRP A 333 5.10 -10.50 13.66
C TRP A 333 5.80 -10.89 12.37
N ILE A 334 5.08 -10.91 11.25
CA ILE A 334 5.64 -11.32 9.95
C ILE A 334 5.47 -10.18 8.95
N ILE A 335 6.57 -9.72 8.39
CA ILE A 335 6.55 -8.80 7.24
C ILE A 335 6.78 -9.64 5.99
N ARG A 336 5.92 -9.47 4.99
CA ARG A 336 5.96 -10.24 3.74
C ARG A 336 6.03 -9.31 2.54
N VAL A 337 6.65 -9.79 1.48
CA VAL A 337 6.57 -9.18 0.15
C VAL A 337 5.98 -10.18 -0.83
N LEU A 338 4.90 -9.78 -1.48
CA LEU A 338 3.99 -10.65 -2.24
C LEU A 338 3.74 -10.08 -3.64
N SER A 339 3.40 -10.93 -4.60
CA SER A 339 2.83 -10.51 -5.89
C SER A 339 1.97 -11.64 -6.46
N GLY A 340 0.69 -11.39 -6.69
CA GLY A 340 -0.26 -12.44 -7.08
C GLY A 340 -0.27 -13.58 -6.05
N SER A 341 0.08 -14.79 -6.49
CA SER A 341 0.17 -16.00 -5.65
C SER A 341 1.56 -16.25 -5.05
N TYR A 342 2.54 -15.38 -5.31
CA TYR A 342 3.94 -15.61 -4.94
C TYR A 342 4.34 -14.85 -3.67
N GLU A 343 4.89 -15.56 -2.68
CA GLU A 343 5.61 -14.98 -1.53
C GLU A 343 7.09 -14.89 -1.87
N LEU A 344 7.57 -13.66 -2.14
CA LEU A 344 8.93 -13.38 -2.55
C LEU A 344 9.89 -13.26 -1.37
N SER A 345 9.39 -12.78 -0.24
CA SER A 345 10.18 -12.56 0.97
C SER A 345 9.32 -12.64 2.21
N ARG A 346 9.94 -13.11 3.29
CA ARG A 346 9.34 -13.22 4.61
C ARG A 346 10.38 -12.85 5.66
N LEU A 347 10.05 -11.91 6.53
CA LEU A 347 10.91 -11.46 7.61
C LEU A 347 10.14 -11.52 8.95
N PRO A 348 10.48 -12.48 9.82
CA PRO A 348 9.93 -12.50 11.18
C PRO A 348 10.58 -11.41 12.03
N ILE A 349 9.77 -10.75 12.84
CA ILE A 349 10.21 -9.76 13.81
C ILE A 349 9.56 -9.99 15.17
N GLU A 350 10.38 -10.13 16.21
CA GLU A 350 9.90 -10.38 17.57
C GLU A 350 9.63 -9.07 18.30
N ILE A 351 8.38 -8.86 18.73
CA ILE A 351 7.99 -7.70 19.54
C ILE A 351 7.85 -8.13 21.00
N LYS A 352 8.62 -7.48 21.87
CA LYS A 352 8.66 -7.70 23.32
C LYS A 352 8.12 -6.47 24.03
N CYS A 353 7.33 -6.67 25.08
CA CYS A 353 6.88 -5.59 25.96
C CYS A 353 7.68 -5.64 27.26
N GLU A 354 8.24 -4.51 27.71
CA GLU A 354 8.90 -4.42 29.01
C GLU A 354 7.92 -4.84 30.12
N GLY A 355 8.42 -5.64 31.08
CA GLY A 355 7.61 -6.14 32.19
C GLY A 355 6.69 -7.33 31.86
N TYR A 356 6.59 -7.76 30.59
CA TYR A 356 5.94 -9.02 30.22
C TYR A 356 6.99 -10.13 30.24
N ALA A 357 7.03 -10.92 31.32
CA ALA A 357 7.79 -12.16 31.33
C ALA A 357 7.08 -13.16 30.40
N ALA A 358 7.83 -13.72 29.45
CA ALA A 358 7.33 -14.68 28.45
C ALA A 358 6.78 -15.96 29.07
#